data_AF-A0A0E0CTZ6-F1
#
_entry.id   AF-A0A0E0CTZ6-F1
#
_cell.length_a   1.000
_cell.length_b   1.000
_cell.length_c   1.000
_cell.angle_alpha   90.00
_cell.angle_beta   90.00
_cell.angle_gamma   90.00
#
_symmetry.space_group_name_H-M   'P 1'
#
loop_
_entity.id
_entity.type
_entity.pdbx_description
1 polymer ?
#
loop_
_entity_poly.entity_id
_entity_poly.type
_entity_poly.pdbx_seq_one_letter_code
_entity_poly.pdbx_strand_id
1 'polypeptide(L)'
;MASESTDWRILATIARVCAADADLPSGPGGADLSLALAAPPGISVLTVPPRVCPDPLTQDNHPSVLVADPSGLLLLHATQGKGTSVDGGPVVREYVDGYFVCDTRSATVSRLPVPDTQSKNRILDAGNLGFLTQDGGRTYMVAELQPIVGSDKAVLLCYSSETGRWVDKILDYPLREVRPWASHGVVSSNLHQRLWWFDVSWGILTCLPMEENPRLQFVPLPACKKIGYHCNQEDLQRFRCITVSNGAVRFVEIGVPAKPKVIVNRLRKMVLRHGKGHHPWVAMYTLYHDDESDSWLWRIEHEFCFRDVWSHNTYEATGLPKKVPKLACVDPYNPDVVYFFIDRYVFGVDLCCASVHKCARYKLENPPRRFMSSRFVLAF
;
A
#
# COMPACT_ATOMS: atom_id res chain seq x y z
N MET A 1 1.86 -12.11 29.77
CA MET A 1 0.61 -12.47 29.09
C MET A 1 0.99 -12.89 27.68
N ALA A 2 0.74 -14.14 27.31
CA ALA A 2 1.00 -14.60 25.96
C ALA A 2 0.08 -13.82 25.01
N SER A 3 0.65 -13.12 24.03
CA SER A 3 -0.13 -12.46 22.98
C SER A 3 -1.01 -13.52 22.32
N GLU A 4 -2.32 -13.30 22.31
CA GLU A 4 -3.19 -14.03 21.40
C GLU A 4 -2.58 -13.92 20.00
N SER A 5 -2.26 -15.08 19.41
CA SER A 5 -1.74 -15.18 18.06
C SER A 5 -2.83 -14.73 17.10
N THR A 6 -2.87 -13.43 16.79
CA THR A 6 -3.68 -12.91 15.69
C THR A 6 -3.09 -13.44 14.39
N ASP A 7 -3.84 -14.32 13.72
CA ASP A 7 -3.39 -15.12 12.58
C ASP A 7 -3.35 -14.29 11.28
N TRP A 8 -2.40 -13.37 11.18
CA TRP A 8 -2.26 -12.43 10.06
C TRP A 8 -1.25 -12.91 9.01
N ARG A 9 -1.27 -12.31 7.81
CA ARG A 9 -0.44 -12.75 6.67
C ARG A 9 0.18 -11.59 5.91
N ILE A 10 1.34 -11.86 5.30
CA ILE A 10 1.93 -10.98 4.27
C ILE A 10 1.45 -11.50 2.90
N LEU A 11 0.70 -10.72 2.15
CA LEU A 11 0.19 -11.05 0.81
C LEU A 11 1.04 -10.37 -0.26
N ALA A 12 1.48 -11.10 -1.28
CA ALA A 12 2.03 -10.48 -2.49
C ALA A 12 0.93 -9.71 -3.23
N THR A 13 1.22 -8.48 -3.66
CA THR A 13 0.24 -7.72 -4.46
C THR A 13 0.10 -8.27 -5.88
N ILE A 14 1.14 -8.88 -6.45
CA ILE A 14 1.04 -9.50 -7.77
C ILE A 14 0.45 -10.91 -7.63
N ALA A 15 -0.76 -11.09 -8.14
CA ALA A 15 -1.41 -12.39 -8.17
C ALA A 15 -0.80 -13.29 -9.26
N ARG A 16 -0.78 -14.60 -9.00
CA ARG A 16 -0.46 -15.61 -10.01
C ARG A 16 -1.68 -15.85 -10.89
N VAL A 17 -1.48 -16.05 -12.18
CA VAL A 17 -2.51 -16.58 -13.08
C VAL A 17 -2.22 -18.06 -13.34
N CYS A 18 -3.20 -18.94 -13.16
CA CYS A 18 -3.03 -20.36 -13.50
C CYS A 18 -3.08 -20.59 -15.02
N ALA A 19 -2.66 -21.77 -15.50
CA ALA A 19 -2.58 -22.03 -16.93
C ALA A 19 -3.96 -22.26 -17.55
N ALA A 20 -4.86 -22.91 -16.81
CA ALA A 20 -6.25 -23.10 -17.17
C ALA A 20 -7.17 -22.88 -15.97
N ASP A 21 -8.41 -22.48 -16.23
CA ASP A 21 -9.46 -22.32 -15.22
C ASP A 21 -9.68 -23.60 -14.38
N ALA A 22 -9.43 -24.77 -14.98
CA ALA A 22 -9.55 -26.08 -14.34
C ALA A 22 -8.44 -26.42 -13.33
N ASP A 23 -7.35 -25.62 -13.28
CA ASP A 23 -6.22 -25.83 -12.36
C ASP A 23 -6.54 -25.37 -10.93
N LEU A 24 -7.69 -24.72 -10.71
CA LEU A 24 -8.17 -24.33 -9.39
C LEU A 24 -8.90 -25.50 -8.69
N PRO A 25 -8.91 -25.55 -7.35
CA PRO A 25 -9.49 -26.65 -6.60
C PRO A 25 -10.95 -26.94 -7.03
N SER A 26 -11.22 -28.22 -7.30
CA SER A 26 -12.55 -28.70 -7.68
C SER A 26 -13.44 -28.79 -6.43
N GLY A 27 -14.61 -28.15 -6.44
CA GLY A 27 -15.62 -28.23 -5.39
C GLY A 27 -17.00 -27.83 -5.94
N PRO A 28 -18.11 -28.12 -5.23
CA PRO A 28 -19.43 -27.71 -5.68
C PRO A 28 -19.49 -26.18 -5.79
N GLY A 29 -19.62 -25.68 -7.02
CA GLY A 29 -19.55 -24.25 -7.37
C GLY A 29 -18.30 -23.84 -8.16
N GLY A 30 -17.21 -24.61 -8.11
CA GLY A 30 -15.90 -24.27 -8.70
C GLY A 30 -15.25 -23.08 -8.00
N ALA A 31 -14.02 -23.23 -7.49
CA ALA A 31 -13.32 -22.10 -6.88
C ALA A 31 -12.90 -21.08 -7.96
N ASP A 32 -13.22 -19.80 -7.77
CA ASP A 32 -12.78 -18.70 -8.65
C ASP A 32 -11.39 -18.17 -8.29
N LEU A 33 -10.81 -18.64 -7.19
CA LEU A 33 -9.47 -18.27 -6.75
C LEU A 33 -8.89 -19.34 -5.82
N SER A 34 -7.58 -19.25 -5.57
CA SER A 34 -6.90 -19.98 -4.50
C SER A 34 -5.90 -19.07 -3.80
N LEU A 35 -5.85 -19.12 -2.47
CA LEU A 35 -4.91 -18.34 -1.66
C LEU A 35 -3.93 -19.26 -0.94
N ALA A 36 -2.67 -19.25 -1.37
CA ALA A 36 -1.61 -20.02 -0.73
C ALA A 36 -1.09 -19.26 0.50
N LEU A 37 -1.61 -19.60 1.68
CA LEU A 37 -1.27 -18.95 2.94
C LEU A 37 0.13 -19.38 3.44
N ALA A 38 0.91 -18.40 3.89
CA ALA A 38 2.20 -18.61 4.54
C ALA A 38 2.29 -17.78 5.83
N ALA A 39 2.75 -18.39 6.92
CA ALA A 39 2.94 -17.68 8.18
C ALA A 39 4.05 -16.60 8.01
N PRO A 40 3.88 -15.38 8.56
CA PRO A 40 4.90 -14.35 8.52
C PRO A 40 6.23 -14.86 9.10
N PRO A 41 7.37 -14.62 8.42
CA PRO A 41 7.57 -13.64 7.35
C PRO A 41 7.35 -14.20 5.94
N GLY A 42 6.86 -15.44 5.81
CA GLY A 42 6.52 -16.02 4.51
C GLY A 42 5.46 -15.19 3.77
N ILE A 43 5.58 -15.14 2.45
CA ILE A 43 4.67 -14.36 1.59
C ILE A 43 3.61 -15.30 1.01
N SER A 44 2.37 -14.98 1.32
CA SER A 44 1.17 -15.62 0.76
C SER A 44 0.93 -15.13 -0.66
N VAL A 45 0.35 -15.98 -1.51
CA VAL A 45 0.15 -15.66 -2.93
C VAL A 45 -1.27 -16.02 -3.36
N LEU A 46 -1.98 -15.02 -3.88
CA LEU A 46 -3.27 -15.21 -4.55
C LEU A 46 -3.05 -15.80 -5.93
N THR A 47 -3.86 -16.79 -6.31
CA THR A 47 -3.92 -17.36 -7.66
C THR A 47 -5.32 -17.17 -8.23
N VAL A 48 -5.41 -16.60 -9.42
CA VAL A 48 -6.65 -16.32 -10.15
C VAL A 48 -6.65 -17.04 -11.51
N PRO A 49 -7.82 -17.32 -12.08
CA PRO A 49 -7.94 -17.98 -13.37
C PRO A 49 -7.77 -17.01 -14.54
N PRO A 50 -7.38 -17.50 -15.74
CA PRO A 50 -7.33 -16.70 -16.97
C PRO A 50 -8.59 -15.88 -17.25
N ARG A 51 -9.79 -16.35 -16.87
CA ARG A 51 -11.02 -15.53 -17.01
C ARG A 51 -10.98 -14.20 -16.24
N VAL A 52 -10.20 -14.11 -15.16
CA VAL A 52 -10.01 -12.87 -14.38
C VAL A 52 -8.91 -11.99 -14.97
N CYS A 53 -7.89 -12.57 -15.60
CA CYS A 53 -6.82 -11.84 -16.28
C CYS A 53 -6.48 -12.58 -17.59
N PRO A 54 -7.22 -12.32 -18.68
CA PRO A 54 -7.07 -13.05 -19.94
C PRO A 54 -5.85 -12.60 -20.74
N ASP A 55 -5.30 -11.42 -20.44
CA ASP A 55 -4.21 -10.84 -21.19
C ASP A 55 -2.85 -11.47 -20.84
N PRO A 56 -1.91 -11.53 -21.79
CA PRO A 56 -0.56 -12.01 -21.53
C PRO A 56 0.13 -11.21 -20.43
N LEU A 57 0.69 -11.92 -19.46
CA LEU A 57 1.45 -11.31 -18.37
C LEU A 57 2.76 -10.71 -18.90
N THR A 58 3.03 -9.46 -18.53
CA THR A 58 4.30 -8.78 -18.78
C THR A 58 4.80 -8.14 -17.48
N GLN A 59 5.98 -7.50 -17.52
CA GLN A 59 6.48 -6.78 -16.35
C GLN A 59 5.50 -5.67 -15.90
N ASP A 60 4.80 -5.05 -16.85
CA ASP A 60 3.91 -3.91 -16.61
C ASP A 60 2.42 -4.30 -16.69
N ASN A 61 2.12 -5.53 -17.12
CA ASN A 61 0.77 -6.09 -17.17
C ASN A 61 0.65 -7.32 -16.27
N HIS A 62 0.11 -7.15 -15.07
CA HIS A 62 -0.13 -8.23 -14.13
C HIS A 62 -1.31 -7.93 -13.20
N PRO A 63 -2.08 -8.95 -12.79
CA PRO A 63 -3.17 -8.75 -11.85
C PRO A 63 -2.60 -8.35 -10.49
N SER A 64 -3.14 -7.26 -9.95
CA SER A 64 -2.62 -6.56 -8.78
C SER A 64 -3.68 -6.45 -7.70
N VAL A 65 -3.43 -7.06 -6.54
CA VAL A 65 -4.19 -6.84 -5.31
C VAL A 65 -3.87 -5.44 -4.80
N LEU A 66 -4.89 -4.58 -4.81
CA LEU A 66 -4.80 -3.18 -4.39
C LEU A 66 -5.05 -3.05 -2.88
N VAL A 67 -5.98 -3.85 -2.35
CA VAL A 67 -6.36 -3.82 -0.94
C VAL A 67 -6.59 -5.25 -0.44
N ALA A 68 -6.19 -5.49 0.81
CA ALA A 68 -6.45 -6.74 1.53
C ALA A 68 -7.06 -6.38 2.89
N ASP A 69 -8.35 -6.68 3.06
CA ASP A 69 -9.08 -6.35 4.27
C ASP A 69 -9.10 -7.55 5.26
N PRO A 70 -9.05 -7.33 6.58
CA PRO A 70 -9.12 -8.40 7.58
C PRO A 70 -10.39 -9.27 7.52
N SER A 71 -11.46 -8.79 6.87
CA SER A 71 -12.64 -9.61 6.55
C SER A 71 -12.37 -10.71 5.52
N GLY A 72 -11.20 -10.74 4.88
CA GLY A 72 -10.88 -11.69 3.82
C GLY A 72 -11.38 -11.26 2.43
N LEU A 73 -11.93 -10.05 2.31
CA LEU A 73 -12.20 -9.42 1.02
C LEU A 73 -10.92 -8.76 0.48
N LEU A 74 -10.63 -9.00 -0.79
CA LEU A 74 -9.52 -8.38 -1.52
C LEU A 74 -10.07 -7.57 -2.69
N LEU A 75 -9.46 -6.42 -2.96
CA LEU A 75 -9.70 -5.66 -4.19
C LEU A 75 -8.58 -5.97 -5.19
N LEU A 76 -8.95 -6.52 -6.35
CA LEU A 76 -8.03 -6.92 -7.40
C LEU A 76 -8.25 -6.08 -8.66
N HIS A 77 -7.17 -5.58 -9.25
CA HIS A 77 -7.11 -5.01 -10.58
C HIS A 77 -6.53 -6.03 -11.56
N ALA A 78 -7.11 -6.14 -12.75
CA ALA A 78 -6.57 -6.93 -13.85
C ALA A 78 -6.98 -6.32 -15.19
N THR A 79 -6.15 -6.50 -16.21
CA THR A 79 -6.47 -6.10 -17.60
C THR A 79 -7.48 -7.06 -18.23
N GLN A 80 -8.34 -6.54 -19.11
CA GLN A 80 -9.53 -7.21 -19.67
C GLN A 80 -9.60 -7.05 -21.20
N GLY A 81 -8.53 -7.42 -21.91
CA GLY A 81 -8.43 -7.30 -23.35
C GLY A 81 -7.93 -5.94 -23.80
N LYS A 82 -7.56 -5.86 -25.09
CA LYS A 82 -7.07 -4.63 -25.70
C LYS A 82 -8.15 -3.55 -25.75
N GLY A 83 -7.76 -2.33 -25.41
CA GLY A 83 -8.60 -1.15 -25.61
C GLY A 83 -8.86 -0.92 -27.09
N THR A 84 -10.12 -0.71 -27.47
CA THR A 84 -10.48 -0.26 -28.82
C THR A 84 -10.34 1.26 -28.90
N SER A 85 -9.65 1.76 -29.93
CA SER A 85 -9.70 3.19 -30.27
C SER A 85 -11.14 3.55 -30.61
N VAL A 86 -11.70 4.51 -29.88
CA VAL A 86 -12.96 5.15 -30.26
C VAL A 86 -12.59 6.21 -31.32
N ASP A 87 -13.18 6.09 -32.52
CA ASP A 87 -13.07 7.05 -33.63
C ASP A 87 -11.65 7.38 -34.13
N GLY A 88 -10.74 6.40 -34.16
CA GLY A 88 -9.40 6.58 -34.75
C GLY A 88 -8.48 7.51 -33.95
N GLY A 89 -8.89 7.91 -32.75
CA GLY A 89 -8.05 8.65 -31.81
C GLY A 89 -6.94 7.78 -31.20
N PRO A 90 -5.93 8.40 -30.56
CA PRO A 90 -4.88 7.65 -29.88
C PRO A 90 -5.47 6.78 -28.76
N VAL A 91 -5.06 5.52 -28.72
CA VAL A 91 -5.39 4.59 -27.63
C VAL A 91 -4.66 5.09 -26.36
N VAL A 92 -5.43 5.63 -25.41
CA VAL A 92 -4.87 6.20 -24.16
C VAL A 92 -4.38 5.12 -23.19
N ARG A 93 -4.97 3.91 -23.24
CA ARG A 93 -4.54 2.72 -22.49
C ARG A 93 -4.58 1.49 -23.38
N GLU A 94 -3.49 0.72 -23.41
CA GLU A 94 -3.37 -0.49 -24.24
C GLU A 94 -4.45 -1.54 -23.89
N TYR A 95 -4.83 -1.62 -22.62
CA TYR A 95 -5.81 -2.58 -22.11
C TYR A 95 -7.00 -1.89 -21.42
N VAL A 96 -8.14 -2.58 -21.39
CA VAL A 96 -9.30 -2.20 -20.58
C VAL A 96 -9.06 -2.66 -19.14
N ASP A 97 -9.25 -1.77 -18.17
CA ASP A 97 -9.12 -2.12 -16.76
C ASP A 97 -10.37 -2.84 -16.22
N GLY A 98 -10.15 -3.93 -15.48
CA GLY A 98 -11.15 -4.63 -14.69
C GLY A 98 -10.81 -4.56 -13.21
N TYR A 99 -11.84 -4.36 -12.38
CA TYR A 99 -11.73 -4.37 -10.94
C TYR A 99 -12.66 -5.44 -10.38
N PHE A 100 -12.15 -6.21 -9.42
CA PHE A 100 -12.81 -7.38 -8.87
C PHE A 100 -12.74 -7.39 -7.35
N VAL A 101 -13.81 -7.81 -6.71
CA VAL A 101 -13.83 -8.13 -5.29
C VAL A 101 -13.72 -9.64 -5.16
N CYS A 102 -12.64 -10.07 -4.52
CA CYS A 102 -12.33 -11.46 -4.27
C CYS A 102 -12.66 -11.80 -2.82
N ASP A 103 -13.55 -12.75 -2.58
CA ASP A 103 -13.80 -13.28 -1.24
C ASP A 103 -12.99 -14.56 -1.03
N THR A 104 -11.98 -14.47 -0.17
CA THR A 104 -11.07 -15.58 0.13
C THR A 104 -11.70 -16.68 0.96
N ARG A 105 -12.81 -16.42 1.67
CA ARG A 105 -13.53 -17.41 2.49
C ARG A 105 -14.42 -18.30 1.63
N SER A 106 -15.14 -17.68 0.68
CA SER A 106 -15.99 -18.40 -0.27
C SER A 106 -15.26 -18.81 -1.55
N ALA A 107 -14.02 -18.36 -1.73
CA ALA A 107 -13.22 -18.53 -2.95
C ALA A 107 -13.94 -18.05 -4.21
N THR A 108 -14.63 -16.90 -4.12
CA THR A 108 -15.39 -16.31 -5.22
C THR A 108 -14.76 -15.01 -5.73
N VAL A 109 -14.97 -14.71 -7.01
CA VAL A 109 -14.52 -13.46 -7.63
C VAL A 109 -15.70 -12.78 -8.30
N SER A 110 -15.98 -11.55 -7.91
CA SER A 110 -17.06 -10.73 -8.49
C SER A 110 -16.48 -9.48 -9.16
N ARG A 111 -16.89 -9.21 -10.40
CA ARG A 111 -16.45 -8.01 -11.12
C ARG A 111 -17.26 -6.80 -10.65
N LEU A 112 -16.59 -5.71 -10.31
CA LEU A 112 -17.25 -4.44 -10.05
C LEU A 112 -17.86 -3.89 -11.34
N PRO A 113 -19.07 -3.29 -11.28
CA PRO A 113 -19.63 -2.63 -12.45
C PRO A 113 -18.72 -1.50 -12.91
N VAL A 114 -18.68 -1.25 -14.21
CA VAL A 114 -17.97 -0.09 -14.75
C VAL A 114 -18.74 1.17 -14.34
N PRO A 115 -18.07 2.24 -13.85
CA PRO A 115 -18.73 3.53 -13.62
C PRO A 115 -19.49 4.00 -14.87
N ASP A 116 -20.65 4.63 -14.68
CA ASP A 116 -21.57 4.98 -15.79
C ASP A 116 -20.88 5.86 -16.84
N THR A 117 -20.82 5.36 -18.07
CA THR A 117 -20.20 6.01 -19.23
C THR A 117 -20.86 7.32 -19.68
N GLN A 118 -22.11 7.59 -19.28
CA GLN A 118 -22.78 8.85 -19.62
C GLN A 118 -22.33 10.00 -18.71
N SER A 119 -22.00 9.66 -17.45
CA SER A 119 -21.24 10.55 -16.58
C SER A 119 -19.77 10.48 -16.98
N LYS A 120 -18.99 11.55 -16.83
CA LYS A 120 -17.52 11.51 -17.06
C LYS A 120 -16.79 10.66 -16.00
N ASN A 121 -17.51 9.80 -15.29
CA ASN A 121 -17.07 9.01 -14.16
C ASN A 121 -16.32 7.80 -14.71
N ARG A 122 -15.05 7.70 -14.37
CA ARG A 122 -14.22 6.53 -14.64
C ARG A 122 -13.17 6.44 -13.54
N ILE A 123 -12.66 5.23 -13.33
CA ILE A 123 -11.53 5.07 -12.42
C ILE A 123 -10.28 5.63 -13.11
N LEU A 124 -9.61 6.59 -12.47
CA LEU A 124 -8.46 7.29 -13.06
C LEU A 124 -7.14 6.65 -12.64
N ASP A 125 -7.01 6.26 -11.37
CA ASP A 125 -5.79 5.73 -10.79
C ASP A 125 -6.11 4.64 -9.76
N ALA A 126 -5.77 3.39 -10.10
CA ALA A 126 -5.96 2.24 -9.22
C ALA A 126 -5.21 2.38 -7.88
N GLY A 127 -4.13 3.17 -7.83
CA GLY A 127 -3.39 3.44 -6.60
C GLY A 127 -4.17 4.25 -5.56
N ASN A 128 -5.25 4.93 -5.98
CA ASN A 128 -6.13 5.70 -5.11
C ASN A 128 -7.43 4.97 -4.73
N LEU A 129 -7.59 3.70 -5.10
CA LEU A 129 -8.75 2.91 -4.68
C LEU A 129 -8.56 2.44 -3.24
N GLY A 130 -9.40 2.95 -2.34
CA GLY A 130 -9.56 2.46 -0.98
C GLY A 130 -10.74 1.52 -0.83
N PHE A 131 -10.75 0.75 0.26
CA PHE A 131 -11.78 -0.23 0.58
C PHE A 131 -12.23 -0.04 2.03
N LEU A 132 -13.54 -0.07 2.26
CA LEU A 132 -14.14 -0.04 3.59
C LEU A 132 -15.14 -1.19 3.71
N THR A 133 -15.07 -1.93 4.80
CA THR A 133 -16.05 -2.97 5.13
C THR A 133 -16.93 -2.58 6.29
N GLN A 134 -18.18 -3.01 6.23
CA GLN A 134 -19.17 -2.89 7.30
C GLN A 134 -19.75 -4.27 7.63
N ASP A 135 -20.40 -4.38 8.80
CA ASP A 135 -21.11 -5.58 9.25
C ASP A 135 -20.29 -6.88 9.17
N GLY A 136 -19.00 -6.81 9.51
CA GLY A 136 -18.08 -7.96 9.47
C GLY A 136 -17.72 -8.44 8.05
N GLY A 137 -17.84 -7.55 7.06
CA GLY A 137 -17.55 -7.82 5.65
C GLY A 137 -18.78 -8.19 4.81
N ARG A 138 -20.00 -8.02 5.33
CA ARG A 138 -21.24 -8.29 4.56
C ARG A 138 -21.49 -7.24 3.50
N THR A 139 -21.18 -6.00 3.82
CA THR A 139 -21.28 -4.86 2.92
C THR A 139 -19.93 -4.17 2.86
N TYR A 140 -19.65 -3.56 1.71
CA TYR A 140 -18.40 -2.87 1.47
C TYR A 140 -18.60 -1.67 0.55
N MET A 141 -17.65 -0.74 0.65
CA MET A 141 -17.52 0.40 -0.24
C MET A 141 -16.12 0.42 -0.84
N VAL A 142 -16.06 0.74 -2.13
CA VAL A 142 -14.81 1.05 -2.82
C VAL A 142 -14.83 2.54 -3.13
N ALA A 143 -13.76 3.26 -2.81
CA ALA A 143 -13.71 4.71 -3.03
C ALA A 143 -12.39 5.14 -3.65
N GLU A 144 -12.46 5.87 -4.75
CA GLU A 144 -11.30 6.50 -5.39
C GLU A 144 -11.30 8.01 -5.15
N LEU A 145 -10.17 8.54 -4.68
CA LEU A 145 -9.94 9.98 -4.65
C LEU A 145 -9.25 10.43 -5.95
N GLN A 146 -9.84 11.44 -6.60
CA GLN A 146 -9.39 12.00 -7.86
C GLN A 146 -9.12 13.51 -7.70
N PRO A 147 -7.91 13.91 -7.26
CA PRO A 147 -7.51 15.32 -7.20
C PRO A 147 -7.44 15.95 -8.58
N ILE A 148 -7.97 17.16 -8.74
CA ILE A 148 -7.87 17.92 -9.99
C ILE A 148 -6.68 18.89 -9.87
N VAL A 149 -5.62 18.62 -10.63
CA VAL A 149 -4.38 19.42 -10.56
C VAL A 149 -4.66 20.89 -10.89
N GLY A 150 -4.23 21.79 -10.00
CA GLY A 150 -4.42 23.24 -10.15
C GLY A 150 -5.83 23.74 -9.85
N SER A 151 -6.75 22.87 -9.40
CA SER A 151 -8.09 23.23 -8.93
C SER A 151 -8.19 23.11 -7.41
N ASP A 152 -9.16 23.79 -6.82
CA ASP A 152 -9.59 23.63 -5.44
C ASP A 152 -10.67 22.54 -5.27
N LYS A 153 -10.84 21.67 -6.28
CA LYS A 153 -11.81 20.56 -6.27
C LYS A 153 -11.15 19.21 -6.47
N ALA A 154 -11.74 18.20 -5.85
CA ALA A 154 -11.44 16.79 -6.08
C ALA A 154 -12.77 16.03 -6.25
N VAL A 155 -12.72 14.92 -6.97
CA VAL A 155 -13.86 13.99 -7.04
C VAL A 155 -13.57 12.79 -6.15
N LEU A 156 -14.54 12.40 -5.33
CA LEU A 156 -14.55 11.14 -4.62
C LEU A 156 -15.57 10.22 -5.29
N LEU A 157 -15.09 9.18 -5.96
CA LEU A 157 -15.91 8.21 -6.68
C LEU A 157 -16.13 6.97 -5.80
N CYS A 158 -17.36 6.74 -5.36
CA CYS A 158 -17.71 5.68 -4.41
C CYS A 158 -18.62 4.62 -5.03
N TYR A 159 -18.26 3.35 -4.93
CA TYR A 159 -19.13 2.21 -5.15
C TYR A 159 -19.66 1.68 -3.82
N SER A 160 -20.96 1.40 -3.73
CA SER A 160 -21.55 0.69 -2.58
C SER A 160 -22.06 -0.68 -3.02
N SER A 161 -21.70 -1.73 -2.25
CA SER A 161 -22.22 -3.08 -2.48
C SER A 161 -23.72 -3.20 -2.19
N GLU A 162 -24.28 -2.32 -1.37
CA GLU A 162 -25.71 -2.33 -1.02
C GLU A 162 -26.58 -1.82 -2.18
N THR A 163 -26.15 -0.75 -2.83
CA THR A 163 -26.88 -0.16 -3.96
C THR A 163 -26.45 -0.74 -5.30
N GLY A 164 -25.26 -1.34 -5.36
CA GLY A 164 -24.63 -1.83 -6.58
C GLY A 164 -24.25 -0.72 -7.56
N ARG A 165 -24.14 0.53 -7.10
CA ARG A 165 -23.94 1.70 -7.96
C ARG A 165 -22.73 2.53 -7.56
N TRP A 166 -22.16 3.20 -8.55
CA TRP A 166 -21.17 4.25 -8.37
C TRP A 166 -21.84 5.60 -8.20
N VAL A 167 -21.31 6.42 -7.29
CA VAL A 167 -21.72 7.80 -7.02
C VAL A 167 -20.48 8.66 -6.91
N ASP A 168 -20.44 9.78 -7.63
CA ASP A 168 -19.40 10.79 -7.46
C ASP A 168 -19.83 11.87 -6.44
N LYS A 169 -18.86 12.35 -5.67
CA LYS A 169 -19.01 13.47 -4.73
C LYS A 169 -17.93 14.49 -5.03
N ILE A 170 -18.32 15.74 -5.28
CA ILE A 170 -17.38 16.84 -5.49
C ILE A 170 -16.97 17.38 -4.12
N LEU A 171 -15.67 17.37 -3.83
CA LEU A 171 -15.09 17.79 -2.57
C LEU A 171 -14.22 19.04 -2.76
N ASP A 172 -14.10 19.84 -1.70
CA ASP A 172 -13.06 20.87 -1.63
C ASP A 172 -11.69 20.21 -1.47
N TYR A 173 -10.76 20.54 -2.37
CA TYR A 173 -9.40 20.03 -2.36
C TYR A 173 -8.48 20.98 -1.57
N PRO A 174 -7.94 20.55 -0.41
CA PRO A 174 -7.20 21.44 0.49
C PRO A 174 -5.82 21.83 -0.07
N LEU A 175 -5.26 21.02 -0.97
CA LEU A 175 -3.94 21.23 -1.54
C LEU A 175 -4.05 22.05 -2.84
N ARG A 176 -4.22 23.38 -2.72
CA ARG A 176 -4.25 24.32 -3.85
C ARG A 176 -2.88 24.51 -4.55
N GLU A 177 -1.97 23.54 -4.43
CA GLU A 177 -0.65 23.55 -5.06
C GLU A 177 -0.74 22.95 -6.48
N VAL A 178 0.09 23.45 -7.43
CA VAL A 178 0.19 22.90 -8.82
C VAL A 178 0.95 21.56 -8.86
N ARG A 179 1.25 20.99 -7.69
CA ARG A 179 1.97 19.74 -7.56
C ARG A 179 1.00 18.55 -7.73
N PRO A 180 1.24 17.62 -8.67
CA PRO A 180 0.44 16.41 -8.79
C PRO A 180 0.52 15.54 -7.54
N TRP A 181 -0.60 14.89 -7.21
CA TRP A 181 -0.66 13.86 -6.19
C TRP A 181 -0.06 12.55 -6.74
N ALA A 182 0.86 11.94 -6.00
CA ALA A 182 1.58 10.76 -6.49
C ALA A 182 0.84 9.42 -6.31
N SER A 183 -0.32 9.41 -5.63
CA SER A 183 -1.18 8.23 -5.49
C SER A 183 -0.45 6.97 -4.99
N HIS A 184 0.33 7.09 -3.92
CA HIS A 184 1.18 6.00 -3.45
C HIS A 184 0.41 4.85 -2.76
N GLY A 185 -0.85 5.07 -2.41
CA GLY A 185 -1.74 4.06 -1.85
C GLY A 185 -2.83 4.67 -0.97
N VAL A 186 -3.68 3.77 -0.44
CA VAL A 186 -4.75 4.09 0.49
C VAL A 186 -4.76 3.06 1.61
N VAL A 187 -5.00 3.50 2.84
CA VAL A 187 -5.29 2.60 3.97
C VAL A 187 -6.60 2.97 4.64
N SER A 188 -7.28 1.97 5.21
CA SER A 188 -8.47 2.13 6.03
C SER A 188 -8.11 2.02 7.51
N SER A 189 -8.71 2.87 8.34
CA SER A 189 -8.76 2.64 9.79
C SER A 189 -10.20 2.36 10.18
N ASN A 190 -10.48 1.08 10.46
CA ASN A 190 -11.83 0.60 10.76
C ASN A 190 -12.45 1.25 12.00
N LEU A 191 -11.62 1.72 12.94
CA LEU A 191 -12.06 2.42 14.15
C LEU A 191 -12.85 3.71 13.85
N HIS A 192 -12.72 4.27 12.63
CA HIS A 192 -13.39 5.51 12.25
C HIS A 192 -14.03 5.50 10.86
N GLN A 193 -14.13 4.35 10.18
CA GLN A 193 -14.66 4.28 8.79
C GLN A 193 -14.00 5.29 7.85
N ARG A 194 -12.70 5.55 8.09
CA ARG A 194 -11.93 6.62 7.47
C ARG A 194 -10.92 6.04 6.49
N LEU A 195 -10.84 6.66 5.32
CA LEU A 195 -9.81 6.38 4.34
C LEU A 195 -8.69 7.42 4.41
N TRP A 196 -7.47 6.95 4.15
CA TRP A 196 -6.25 7.72 4.22
C TRP A 196 -5.47 7.51 2.92
N TRP A 197 -5.71 8.38 1.94
CA TRP A 197 -4.96 8.42 0.70
C TRP A 197 -3.62 9.07 0.96
N PHE A 198 -2.52 8.47 0.55
CA PHE A 198 -1.20 8.98 0.90
C PHE A 198 -0.27 9.20 -0.28
N ASP A 199 0.55 10.23 -0.14
CA ASP A 199 1.76 10.47 -0.90
C ASP A 199 2.93 10.45 0.09
N VAL A 200 3.76 9.40 0.08
CA VAL A 200 4.90 9.22 1.00
C VAL A 200 6.01 10.28 0.87
N SER A 201 5.88 11.21 -0.07
CA SER A 201 6.73 12.39 -0.22
C SER A 201 6.07 13.71 0.22
N TRP A 202 4.76 13.72 0.51
CA TRP A 202 4.01 14.94 0.79
C TRP A 202 3.19 14.89 2.08
N GLY A 203 2.28 13.93 2.20
CA GLY A 203 1.31 13.86 3.29
C GLY A 203 0.18 12.89 2.99
N ILE A 204 -0.92 13.07 3.72
CA ILE A 204 -2.11 12.22 3.68
C ILE A 204 -3.33 13.10 3.45
N LEU A 205 -4.22 12.67 2.57
CA LEU A 205 -5.57 13.18 2.42
C LEU A 205 -6.53 12.20 3.08
N THR A 206 -7.50 12.73 3.83
CA THR A 206 -8.43 11.88 4.58
C THR A 206 -9.82 12.47 4.63
N CYS A 207 -10.83 11.60 4.58
CA CYS A 207 -12.23 11.94 4.83
C CYS A 207 -13.01 10.69 5.27
N LEU A 208 -14.28 10.88 5.60
CA LEU A 208 -15.26 9.82 5.89
C LEU A 208 -16.12 9.60 4.63
N PRO A 209 -15.81 8.60 3.78
CA PRO A 209 -16.46 8.47 2.46
C PRO A 209 -17.97 8.21 2.53
N MET A 210 -18.42 7.65 3.64
CA MET A 210 -19.81 7.28 3.92
C MET A 210 -20.69 8.48 4.27
N GLU A 211 -20.11 9.61 4.69
CA GLU A 211 -20.90 10.81 4.98
C GLU A 211 -21.58 11.34 3.73
N GLU A 212 -22.76 11.96 3.90
CA GLU A 212 -23.46 12.61 2.78
C GLU A 212 -22.60 13.73 2.16
N ASN A 213 -21.90 14.49 3.01
CA ASN A 213 -21.03 15.59 2.62
C ASN A 213 -19.61 15.41 3.21
N PRO A 214 -18.80 14.48 2.67
CA PRO A 214 -17.46 14.21 3.20
C PRO A 214 -16.57 15.44 3.15
N ARG A 215 -15.78 15.67 4.20
CA ARG A 215 -14.80 16.77 4.23
C ARG A 215 -13.39 16.24 4.07
N LEU A 216 -12.71 16.66 3.01
CA LEU A 216 -11.33 16.27 2.73
C LEU A 216 -10.36 17.13 3.55
N GLN A 217 -9.57 16.47 4.39
CA GLN A 217 -8.54 17.09 5.21
C GLN A 217 -7.16 16.69 4.72
N PHE A 218 -6.20 17.62 4.78
CA PHE A 218 -4.79 17.33 4.51
C PHE A 218 -4.00 17.26 5.81
N VAL A 219 -3.20 16.20 5.95
CA VAL A 219 -2.27 15.98 7.04
C VAL A 219 -0.85 15.97 6.46
N PRO A 220 0.01 16.95 6.76
CA PRO A 220 1.38 16.95 6.27
C PRO A 220 2.16 15.78 6.86
N LEU A 221 3.20 15.29 6.17
CA LEU A 221 4.17 14.37 6.78
C LEU A 221 4.83 15.00 8.02
N PRO A 222 5.48 14.20 8.89
CA PRO A 222 6.21 14.73 10.04
C PRO A 222 7.21 15.84 9.64
N ALA A 223 7.54 16.71 10.59
CA ALA A 223 8.41 17.85 10.35
C ALA A 223 9.70 17.46 9.60
N CYS A 224 10.06 18.24 8.58
CA CYS A 224 11.22 18.02 7.71
C CYS A 224 11.19 16.74 6.85
N LYS A 225 10.05 16.06 6.72
CA LYS A 225 9.93 14.83 5.90
C LYS A 225 9.34 15.05 4.49
N LYS A 226 8.73 16.21 4.20
CA LYS A 226 8.27 16.58 2.84
C LYS A 226 9.47 16.54 1.88
N ILE A 227 9.33 15.81 0.78
CA ILE A 227 10.29 15.74 -0.33
C ILE A 227 9.66 16.41 -1.56
N GLY A 228 10.49 17.06 -2.38
CA GLY A 228 10.05 17.66 -3.64
C GLY A 228 9.64 16.60 -4.67
N TYR A 229 8.63 16.90 -5.49
CA TYR A 229 8.02 15.97 -6.45
C TYR A 229 9.02 15.27 -7.38
N HIS A 230 10.07 15.97 -7.84
CA HIS A 230 11.05 15.44 -8.81
C HIS A 230 12.19 14.60 -8.20
N CYS A 231 12.17 14.33 -6.89
CA CYS A 231 13.21 13.51 -6.26
C CYS A 231 12.86 12.01 -6.38
N ASN A 232 13.41 11.33 -7.39
CA ASN A 232 13.41 9.86 -7.60
C ASN A 232 12.19 9.12 -7.00
N GLN A 233 11.01 9.30 -7.61
CA GLN A 233 9.75 8.72 -7.12
C GLN A 233 9.78 7.17 -7.03
N GLU A 234 10.46 6.49 -7.97
CA GLU A 234 10.50 5.02 -8.07
C GLU A 234 11.24 4.31 -6.93
N ASP A 235 11.96 5.05 -6.08
CA ASP A 235 12.70 4.50 -4.94
C ASP A 235 12.02 4.76 -3.58
N LEU A 236 11.03 5.66 -3.51
CA LEU A 236 10.52 6.12 -2.22
C LEU A 236 9.84 5.01 -1.42
N GLN A 237 9.03 4.17 -2.06
CA GLN A 237 8.34 3.07 -1.38
C GLN A 237 9.29 1.96 -0.87
N ARG A 238 10.58 1.99 -1.27
CA ARG A 238 11.61 1.11 -0.69
C ARG A 238 12.04 1.57 0.70
N PHE A 239 11.90 2.86 0.97
CA PHE A 239 12.40 3.50 2.18
C PHE A 239 11.31 4.20 2.98
N ARG A 240 10.10 4.37 2.44
CA ARG A 240 8.97 4.99 3.12
C ARG A 240 7.70 4.22 2.87
N CYS A 241 6.89 4.02 3.91
CA CYS A 241 5.54 3.52 3.76
C CYS A 241 4.59 4.22 4.73
N ILE A 242 3.31 4.25 4.35
CA ILE A 242 2.22 4.56 5.26
C ILE A 242 1.35 3.33 5.36
N THR A 243 1.01 2.95 6.58
CA THR A 243 0.23 1.74 6.87
C THR A 243 -0.60 1.93 8.13
N VAL A 244 -1.44 0.95 8.47
CA VAL A 244 -2.18 0.91 9.74
C VAL A 244 -1.66 -0.25 10.56
N SER A 245 -1.29 0.03 11.80
CA SER A 245 -0.85 -0.98 12.76
C SER A 245 -1.45 -0.67 14.13
N ASN A 246 -2.06 -1.68 14.74
CA ASN A 246 -2.84 -1.57 15.96
C ASN A 246 -3.87 -0.42 15.91
N GLY A 247 -4.59 -0.34 14.78
CA GLY A 247 -5.64 0.66 14.54
C GLY A 247 -5.17 2.08 14.18
N ALA A 248 -3.89 2.39 14.39
CA ALA A 248 -3.32 3.72 14.16
C ALA A 248 -2.58 3.81 12.82
N VAL A 249 -2.67 4.97 12.16
CA VAL A 249 -1.90 5.27 10.93
C VAL A 249 -0.44 5.52 11.30
N ARG A 250 0.47 4.81 10.61
CA ARG A 250 1.92 4.86 10.83
C ARG A 250 2.62 5.35 9.58
N PHE A 251 3.59 6.24 9.76
CA PHE A 251 4.58 6.58 8.73
C PHE A 251 5.93 6.01 9.14
N VAL A 252 6.51 5.15 8.30
CA VAL A 252 7.82 4.55 8.53
C VAL A 252 8.80 5.07 7.49
N GLU A 253 9.99 5.46 7.93
CA GLU A 253 11.08 5.89 7.05
C GLU A 253 12.37 5.16 7.40
N ILE A 254 13.08 4.66 6.38
CA ILE A 254 14.49 4.32 6.43
C ILE A 254 15.29 5.54 5.98
N GLY A 255 15.98 6.19 6.91
CA GLY A 255 16.94 7.22 6.59
C GLY A 255 18.31 6.63 6.28
N VAL A 256 18.94 7.05 5.19
CA VAL A 256 20.33 6.71 4.88
C VAL A 256 21.18 7.97 5.05
N PRO A 257 22.22 7.96 5.90
CA PRO A 257 23.18 9.06 5.97
C PRO A 257 23.72 9.34 4.57
N ALA A 258 23.81 10.61 4.21
CA ALA A 258 24.52 10.97 3.00
C ALA A 258 25.94 10.43 3.14
N LYS A 259 26.41 9.64 2.15
CA LYS A 259 27.86 9.41 2.02
C LYS A 259 28.51 10.80 2.06
N PRO A 260 29.62 11.01 2.79
CA PRO A 260 30.34 12.26 2.68
C PRO A 260 30.64 12.46 1.20
N LYS A 261 29.92 13.39 0.56
CA LYS A 261 30.24 13.79 -0.80
C LYS A 261 31.64 14.37 -0.69
N VAL A 262 32.58 13.84 -1.48
CA VAL A 262 33.84 14.54 -1.73
C VAL A 262 33.44 15.98 -2.09
N ILE A 263 33.94 16.92 -1.28
CA ILE A 263 33.57 18.33 -1.35
C ILE A 263 34.00 18.84 -2.72
N VAL A 264 33.05 19.03 -3.63
CA VAL A 264 33.23 19.99 -4.72
C VAL A 264 32.46 21.23 -4.29
N ASN A 265 33.21 22.28 -3.95
CA ASN A 265 32.71 23.56 -3.45
C ASN A 265 31.62 24.13 -4.38
N ARG A 266 30.34 23.97 -4.01
CA ARG A 266 29.25 24.93 -4.26
C ARG A 266 27.98 24.41 -3.58
N LEU A 267 27.36 25.28 -2.77
CA LEU A 267 26.08 25.14 -2.04
C LEU A 267 26.15 24.60 -0.59
N ARG A 268 26.47 25.55 0.31
CA ARG A 268 26.38 25.50 1.79
C ARG A 268 24.95 25.37 2.37
N LYS A 269 23.98 24.76 1.68
CA LYS A 269 22.61 24.61 2.24
C LYS A 269 22.06 23.21 1.99
N MET A 270 22.35 22.28 2.88
CA MET A 270 21.51 21.08 3.06
C MET A 270 21.41 20.74 4.54
N VAL A 271 20.29 21.17 5.11
CA VAL A 271 19.50 20.56 6.20
C VAL A 271 20.27 19.64 7.15
N LEU A 272 20.40 20.07 8.41
CA LEU A 272 20.71 19.21 9.56
C LEU A 272 19.74 18.02 9.56
N ARG A 273 20.24 16.82 9.23
CA ARG A 273 19.48 15.58 9.41
C ARG A 273 19.87 14.96 10.74
N HIS A 274 18.87 14.69 11.57
CA HIS A 274 19.00 13.79 12.71
C HIS A 274 19.39 12.39 12.20
N GLY A 275 20.40 11.81 12.85
CA GLY A 275 21.13 10.64 12.38
C GLY A 275 22.57 10.72 12.88
N LYS A 276 22.79 10.45 14.17
CA LYS A 276 24.13 10.31 14.75
C LYS A 276 24.77 9.02 14.19
N GLY A 277 25.42 9.09 13.03
CA GLY A 277 26.30 8.01 12.53
C GLY A 277 26.33 7.81 11.01
N HIS A 278 27.28 6.98 10.56
CA HIS A 278 27.47 6.55 9.17
C HIS A 278 26.52 5.41 8.71
N HIS A 279 25.56 5.03 9.55
CA HIS A 279 24.70 3.86 9.33
C HIS A 279 23.24 4.26 9.08
N PRO A 280 22.50 3.48 8.27
CA PRO A 280 21.08 3.72 8.06
C PRO A 280 20.30 3.60 9.37
N TRP A 281 19.19 4.31 9.47
CA TRP A 281 18.30 4.33 10.64
C TRP A 281 16.85 4.15 10.20
N VAL A 282 15.98 3.76 11.12
CA VAL A 282 14.54 3.68 10.91
C VAL A 282 13.86 4.56 11.93
N ALA A 283 12.86 5.33 11.51
CA ALA A 283 11.90 5.93 12.43
C ALA A 283 10.48 5.58 12.03
N MET A 284 9.67 5.36 13.07
CA MET A 284 8.24 5.18 12.95
C MET A 284 7.55 6.34 13.66
N TYR A 285 6.62 6.97 12.95
CA TYR A 285 5.74 7.99 13.48
C TYR A 285 4.32 7.45 13.50
N THR A 286 3.59 7.78 14.56
CA THR A 286 2.20 7.42 14.75
C THR A 286 1.36 8.68 14.70
N LEU A 287 0.31 8.62 13.88
CA LEU A 287 -0.65 9.70 13.75
C LEU A 287 -1.68 9.60 14.87
N TYR A 288 -1.96 10.73 15.52
CA TYR A 288 -3.01 10.85 16.52
C TYR A 288 -3.80 12.13 16.28
N HIS A 289 -5.05 12.13 16.77
CA HIS A 289 -5.87 13.32 16.83
C HIS A 289 -5.57 14.06 18.13
N ASP A 290 -5.29 15.35 18.04
CA ASP A 290 -5.16 16.22 19.20
C ASP A 290 -6.47 16.99 19.40
N ASP A 291 -7.20 16.65 20.47
CA ASP A 291 -8.52 17.20 20.74
C ASP A 291 -8.48 18.68 21.13
N GLU A 292 -7.36 19.17 21.65
CA GLU A 292 -7.18 20.58 22.02
C GLU A 292 -7.04 21.48 20.79
N SER A 293 -6.28 21.03 19.78
CA SER A 293 -6.06 21.79 18.54
C SER A 293 -6.98 21.38 17.38
N ASP A 294 -7.84 20.37 17.57
CA ASP A 294 -8.69 19.76 16.53
C ASP A 294 -7.88 19.41 15.27
N SER A 295 -6.71 18.79 15.46
CA SER A 295 -5.75 18.56 14.39
C SER A 295 -5.04 17.21 14.47
N TRP A 296 -4.61 16.73 13.30
CA TRP A 296 -3.84 15.49 13.19
C TRP A 296 -2.35 15.77 13.36
N LEU A 297 -1.74 15.14 14.37
CA LEU A 297 -0.34 15.32 14.71
C LEU A 297 0.44 14.00 14.62
N TRP A 298 1.74 14.12 14.35
CA TRP A 298 2.66 12.98 14.33
C TRP A 298 3.49 12.95 15.60
N ARG A 299 3.53 11.79 16.26
CA ARG A 299 4.47 11.50 17.35
C ARG A 299 5.46 10.44 16.90
N ILE A 300 6.73 10.62 17.22
CA ILE A 300 7.73 9.56 17.01
C ILE A 300 7.54 8.47 18.07
N GLU A 301 7.41 7.22 17.61
CA GLU A 301 7.20 6.05 18.47
C GLU A 301 8.48 5.21 18.56
N HIS A 302 9.16 5.01 17.43
CA HIS A 302 10.46 4.34 17.38
C HIS A 302 11.48 5.13 16.58
N GLU A 303 12.73 5.09 17.02
CA GLU A 303 13.91 5.52 16.26
C GLU A 303 15.08 4.62 16.64
N PHE A 304 15.68 3.94 15.66
CA PHE A 304 16.86 3.09 15.91
C PHE A 304 17.83 3.06 14.72
N CYS A 305 19.07 2.65 14.99
CA CYS A 305 20.10 2.51 13.98
C CYS A 305 20.27 1.05 13.56
N PHE A 306 20.35 0.78 12.24
CA PHE A 306 20.61 -0.58 11.75
C PHE A 306 21.94 -1.16 12.22
N ARG A 307 22.89 -0.33 12.67
CA ARG A 307 24.11 -0.82 13.31
C ARG A 307 23.77 -1.74 14.48
N ASP A 308 22.79 -1.35 15.30
CA ASP A 308 22.43 -2.08 16.51
C ASP A 308 21.80 -3.44 16.15
N VAL A 309 20.94 -3.45 15.12
CA VAL A 309 20.41 -4.69 14.52
C VAL A 309 21.52 -5.57 13.97
N TRP A 310 22.46 -5.01 13.19
CA TRP A 310 23.55 -5.77 12.57
C TRP A 310 24.58 -6.31 13.57
N SER A 311 24.65 -5.76 14.78
CA SER A 311 25.47 -6.26 15.87
C SER A 311 24.74 -7.24 16.79
N HIS A 312 23.42 -7.40 16.63
CA HIS A 312 22.65 -8.29 17.48
C HIS A 312 22.87 -9.76 17.08
N ASN A 313 23.07 -10.65 18.06
CA ASN A 313 23.35 -12.07 17.83
C ASN A 313 22.27 -12.75 16.95
N THR A 314 21.00 -12.34 17.09
CA THR A 314 19.91 -12.88 16.27
C THR A 314 20.01 -12.48 14.80
N TYR A 315 20.58 -11.31 14.46
CA TYR A 315 20.87 -10.95 13.07
C TYR A 315 22.05 -11.76 12.53
N GLU A 316 23.11 -11.92 13.32
CA GLU A 316 24.27 -12.72 12.91
C GLU A 316 23.89 -14.17 12.60
N ALA A 317 23.01 -14.76 13.40
CA ALA A 317 22.46 -16.10 13.19
C ALA A 317 21.71 -16.28 11.86
N THR A 318 21.20 -15.20 11.26
CA THR A 318 20.53 -15.27 9.95
C THR A 318 21.48 -15.44 8.77
N GLY A 319 22.76 -15.08 8.92
CA GLY A 319 23.73 -15.03 7.82
C GLY A 319 23.42 -13.96 6.75
N LEU A 320 22.50 -13.03 7.02
CA LEU A 320 22.14 -11.97 6.08
C LEU A 320 23.26 -10.92 5.94
N PRO A 321 23.41 -10.29 4.76
CA PRO A 321 24.44 -9.29 4.55
C PRO A 321 24.10 -7.95 5.21
N LYS A 322 25.09 -7.25 5.75
CA LYS A 322 24.95 -5.92 6.36
C LYS A 322 24.80 -4.82 5.29
N LYS A 323 23.65 -4.78 4.60
CA LYS A 323 23.27 -3.78 3.58
C LYS A 323 22.01 -3.04 4.01
N VAL A 324 21.76 -1.85 3.47
CA VAL A 324 20.49 -1.13 3.66
C VAL A 324 19.35 -2.00 3.14
N PRO A 325 18.41 -2.45 3.98
CA PRO A 325 17.28 -3.24 3.51
C PRO A 325 16.18 -2.31 2.95
N LYS A 326 15.12 -2.90 2.41
CA LYS A 326 13.94 -2.16 1.92
C LYS A 326 12.75 -2.48 2.81
N LEU A 327 11.85 -1.53 3.02
CA LEU A 327 10.61 -1.76 3.75
C LEU A 327 9.75 -2.79 3.03
N ALA A 328 9.19 -3.73 3.80
CA ALA A 328 8.15 -4.65 3.36
C ALA A 328 6.80 -4.22 3.93
N CYS A 329 6.59 -4.41 5.23
CA CYS A 329 5.36 -4.01 5.92
C CYS A 329 5.62 -3.86 7.43
N VAL A 330 4.65 -3.29 8.14
CA VAL A 330 4.59 -3.31 9.61
C VAL A 330 3.64 -4.44 10.00
N ASP A 331 3.89 -5.12 11.11
CA ASP A 331 2.92 -6.08 11.66
C ASP A 331 1.61 -5.33 11.97
N PRO A 332 0.45 -5.80 11.47
CA PRO A 332 -0.81 -5.06 11.57
C PRO A 332 -1.34 -4.99 13.01
N TYR A 333 -0.86 -5.85 13.92
CA TYR A 333 -1.30 -5.90 15.32
C TYR A 333 -0.21 -5.50 16.30
N ASN A 334 1.07 -5.60 15.91
CA ASN A 334 2.20 -5.23 16.77
C ASN A 334 3.13 -4.20 16.10
N PRO A 335 2.99 -2.90 16.37
CA PRO A 335 3.81 -1.87 15.74
C PRO A 335 5.31 -1.97 16.02
N ASP A 336 5.70 -2.67 17.09
CA ASP A 336 7.09 -2.89 17.43
C ASP A 336 7.79 -3.83 16.44
N VAL A 337 7.06 -4.51 15.54
CA VAL A 337 7.63 -5.45 14.58
C VAL A 337 7.50 -4.92 13.15
N VAL A 338 8.65 -4.70 12.50
CA VAL A 338 8.72 -4.25 11.10
C VAL A 338 9.45 -5.27 10.24
N TYR A 339 8.88 -5.56 9.07
CA TYR A 339 9.44 -6.49 8.11
C TYR A 339 10.19 -5.77 7.00
N PHE A 340 11.31 -6.37 6.60
CA PHE A 340 12.21 -5.80 5.61
C PHE A 340 12.62 -6.83 4.56
N PHE A 341 12.80 -6.38 3.33
CA PHE A 341 13.41 -7.13 2.25
C PHE A 341 14.93 -6.91 2.19
N ILE A 342 15.67 -8.01 2.07
CA ILE A 342 17.10 -7.98 1.72
C ILE A 342 17.45 -9.14 0.80
N ASP A 343 18.01 -8.82 -0.36
CA ASP A 343 18.30 -9.80 -1.42
C ASP A 343 17.08 -10.71 -1.75
N ARG A 344 17.05 -11.96 -1.26
CA ARG A 344 15.93 -12.92 -1.46
C ARG A 344 15.18 -13.28 -0.17
N TYR A 345 15.42 -12.52 0.89
CA TYR A 345 14.91 -12.78 2.22
C TYR A 345 14.00 -11.65 2.66
N VAL A 346 13.03 -12.04 3.47
CA VAL A 346 12.19 -11.15 4.26
C VAL A 346 12.41 -11.51 5.72
N PHE A 347 12.65 -10.52 6.55
CA PHE A 347 12.93 -10.72 7.97
C PHE A 347 12.21 -9.65 8.80
N GLY A 348 11.73 -10.06 9.97
CA GLY A 348 11.07 -9.20 10.94
C GLY A 348 12.04 -8.76 12.02
N VAL A 349 12.09 -7.45 12.28
CA VAL A 349 12.88 -6.83 13.35
C VAL A 349 11.92 -6.32 14.40
N ASP A 350 12.19 -6.67 15.66
CA ASP A 350 11.61 -6.03 16.83
C ASP A 350 12.37 -4.72 17.09
N LEU A 351 11.66 -3.60 17.00
CA LEU A 351 12.20 -2.25 17.10
C LEU A 351 12.55 -1.86 18.54
N CYS A 352 12.00 -2.54 19.54
CA CYS A 352 12.25 -2.27 20.95
C CYS A 352 13.60 -2.84 21.41
N CYS A 353 13.99 -4.00 20.87
CA CYS A 353 15.27 -4.65 21.22
C CYS A 353 16.26 -4.75 20.05
N ALA A 354 15.93 -4.20 18.88
CA ALA A 354 16.73 -4.26 17.65
C ALA A 354 17.09 -5.70 17.23
N SER A 355 16.23 -6.67 17.55
CA SER A 355 16.52 -8.09 17.33
C SER A 355 15.70 -8.66 16.17
N VAL A 356 16.27 -9.63 15.44
CA VAL A 356 15.53 -10.37 14.39
C VAL A 356 14.79 -11.54 15.03
N HIS A 357 13.47 -11.60 14.83
CA HIS A 357 12.64 -12.68 15.38
C HIS A 357 12.37 -13.78 14.35
N LYS A 358 12.21 -13.41 13.09
CA LYS A 358 11.89 -14.34 12.01
C LYS A 358 12.59 -13.94 10.73
N CYS A 359 13.01 -14.94 9.94
CA CYS A 359 13.57 -14.75 8.62
C CYS A 359 13.10 -15.88 7.70
N ALA A 360 12.70 -15.55 6.47
CA ALA A 360 12.34 -16.54 5.46
C ALA A 360 12.82 -16.10 4.08
N ARG A 361 13.13 -17.09 3.24
CA ARG A 361 13.37 -16.86 1.82
C ARG A 361 12.02 -16.74 1.12
N TYR A 362 11.82 -15.69 0.34
CA TYR A 362 10.62 -15.56 -0.49
C TYR A 362 10.92 -15.95 -1.95
N LYS A 363 9.88 -16.43 -2.65
CA LYS A 363 9.96 -16.76 -4.07
C LYS A 363 8.81 -16.04 -4.80
N LEU A 364 9.08 -14.80 -5.18
CA LEU A 364 8.24 -14.03 -6.10
C LEU A 364 9.00 -13.88 -7.41
N GLU A 365 8.33 -14.21 -8.51
CA GLU A 365 8.91 -14.09 -9.86
C GLU A 365 8.82 -12.65 -10.35
N ASN A 366 7.71 -11.98 -10.01
CA ASN A 366 7.45 -10.58 -10.32
C ASN A 366 7.06 -9.80 -9.04
N PRO A 367 7.48 -8.53 -8.91
CA PRO A 367 8.47 -7.88 -9.75
C PRO A 367 9.88 -8.45 -9.44
N PRO A 368 10.88 -8.20 -10.30
CA PRO A 368 12.25 -8.56 -9.99
C PRO A 368 12.70 -8.03 -8.63
N ARG A 369 13.46 -8.82 -7.86
CA ARG A 369 13.95 -8.50 -6.49
C ARG A 369 14.48 -7.08 -6.26
N ARG A 370 15.06 -6.46 -7.31
CA ARG A 370 15.60 -5.10 -7.25
C ARG A 370 14.52 -4.03 -7.09
N PHE A 371 13.28 -4.33 -7.45
CA PHE A 371 12.12 -3.45 -7.36
C PHE A 371 11.26 -3.67 -6.12
N MET A 372 11.46 -4.78 -5.38
CA MET A 372 10.73 -5.07 -4.15
C MET A 372 10.73 -3.88 -3.19
N SER A 373 9.56 -3.61 -2.63
CA SER A 373 9.26 -2.46 -1.77
C SER A 373 7.94 -2.74 -1.03
N SER A 374 7.50 -1.82 -0.18
CA SER A 374 6.23 -1.95 0.53
C SER A 374 5.01 -1.89 -0.39
N ARG A 375 5.16 -1.52 -1.66
CA ARG A 375 4.09 -1.57 -2.67
C ARG A 375 3.75 -3.01 -3.11
N PHE A 376 4.70 -3.93 -2.94
CA PHE A 376 4.58 -5.29 -3.48
C PHE A 376 4.07 -6.31 -2.47
N VAL A 377 3.77 -5.87 -1.25
CA VAL A 377 3.15 -6.70 -0.22
C VAL A 377 2.12 -5.92 0.60
N LEU A 378 1.11 -6.62 1.09
CA LEU A 378 0.10 -6.11 2.02
C LEU A 378 0.11 -6.97 3.29
N ALA A 379 -0.07 -6.37 4.45
CA ALA A 379 -0.33 -7.09 5.70
C ALA A 379 -1.84 -7.10 5.95
N PHE A 380 -2.43 -8.28 6.19
CA PHE A 380 -3.87 -8.43 6.37
C PHE A 380 -4.24 -9.57 7.32
#